data_AF-A0A4R1RK69-F1
#
_entry.id   AF-A0A4R1RK69-F1
#
_cell.length_a   1.000
_cell.length_b   1.000
_cell.length_c   1.000
_cell.angle_alpha   90.00
_cell.angle_beta   90.00
_cell.angle_gamma   90.00
#
_symmetry.space_group_name_H-M   'P 1'
#
loop_
_entity.id
_entity.type
_entity.pdbx_description
1 polymer ?
#
loop_
_entity_poly.entity_id
_entity_poly.type
_entity_poly.pdbx_seq_one_letter_code
_entity_poly.pdbx_strand_id
1 'polypeptide(L)'
;MGGEGAMMAANNSLKNNRSLLAKRKETKALGGSYSTIELKKFPKATAEQLEEIKKRIQIKNKQNRVRQLIATLVISILVISFLLYIF
;
A
#
# COMPACT_ATOMS: atom_id res chain seq x y z
N MET A 1 7.37 -10.39 16.46
CA MET A 1 8.40 -9.84 15.53
C MET A 1 8.22 -10.33 14.08
N GLY A 2 7.02 -10.27 13.50
CA GLY A 2 6.80 -10.67 12.09
C GLY A 2 6.18 -9.57 11.20
N GLY A 3 5.38 -8.68 11.79
CA GLY A 3 4.71 -7.60 11.06
C GLY A 3 5.59 -6.40 10.76
N GLU A 4 6.54 -6.07 11.65
CA GLU A 4 7.39 -4.87 11.52
C GLU A 4 8.33 -4.96 10.31
N GLY A 5 8.93 -6.13 10.06
CA GLY A 5 9.76 -6.37 8.89
C GLY A 5 8.98 -6.33 7.57
N ALA A 6 7.78 -6.91 7.54
CA ALA A 6 6.91 -6.88 6.37
C ALA A 6 6.40 -5.46 6.04
N MET A 7 6.03 -4.67 7.06
CA MET A 7 5.66 -3.27 6.87
C MET A 7 6.84 -2.42 6.42
N MET A 8 8.04 -2.65 6.97
CA MET A 8 9.25 -1.94 6.57
C MET A 8 9.63 -2.25 5.12
N ALA A 9 9.56 -3.52 4.71
CA ALA A 9 9.78 -3.94 3.33
C ALA A 9 8.77 -3.32 2.35
N ALA A 10 7.48 -3.28 2.72
CA ALA A 10 6.45 -2.62 1.92
C ALA A 10 6.70 -1.11 1.79
N ASN A 11 7.11 -0.45 2.88
CA ASN A 11 7.43 0.98 2.86
C ASN A 11 8.65 1.27 1.99
N ASN A 12 9.69 0.44 2.07
CA ASN A 12 10.89 0.55 1.22
C ASN A 12 10.54 0.31 -0.25
N SER A 13 9.69 -0.67 -0.56
CA SER A 13 9.19 -0.92 -1.92
C SER A 13 8.42 0.28 -2.48
N LEU A 14 7.52 0.87 -1.69
CA LEU A 14 6.77 2.07 -2.08
C LEU A 14 7.68 3.29 -2.31
N LYS A 15 8.67 3.51 -1.44
CA LYS A 15 9.67 4.59 -1.60
C LYS A 15 10.51 4.38 -2.85
N ASN A 16 10.96 3.15 -3.10
CA ASN A 16 11.72 2.80 -4.29
C ASN A 16 10.90 3.01 -5.57
N ASN A 17 9.63 2.58 -5.58
CA ASN A 17 8.75 2.79 -6.73
C ASN A 17 8.51 4.28 -7.04
N ARG A 18 8.43 5.14 -6.00
CA ARG A 18 8.32 6.59 -6.18
C ARG A 18 9.60 7.21 -6.73
N SER A 19 10.78 6.78 -6.27
CA SER A 19 12.06 7.30 -6.77
C SER A 19 12.30 6.95 -8.25
N LEU A 20 11.78 5.81 -8.70
CA LEU A 20 11.80 5.41 -10.11
C LEU A 20 10.97 6.32 -11.01
N LEU A 21 9.89 6.94 -10.52
CA LEU A 21 9.10 7.92 -11.29
C LEU A 21 9.91 9.20 -11.58
N ALA A 22 10.72 9.65 -10.62
CA ALA A 22 11.60 10.81 -10.79
C ALA A 22 12.76 10.47 -11.73
N LYS A 23 13.40 9.31 -11.55
CA LYS A 23 14.50 8.85 -12.41
C LYS A 23 14.08 8.63 -13.86
N ARG A 24 12.85 8.18 -14.13
CA ARG A 24 12.29 8.07 -15.50
C ARG A 24 12.22 9.40 -16.26
N LYS A 25 12.12 10.54 -15.57
CA LYS A 25 12.19 11.87 -16.21
C LYS A 25 13.62 12.23 -16.61
N GLU A 26 14.61 11.85 -15.80
CA GLU A 26 16.03 12.15 -16.00
C GLU A 26 16.71 11.20 -17.01
N THR A 27 16.34 9.91 -17.01
CA THR A 27 16.93 8.90 -17.91
C THR A 27 16.49 9.00 -19.37
N LYS A 28 15.66 9.99 -19.74
CA LYS A 28 15.38 10.28 -21.16
C LYS A 28 16.66 10.57 -21.96
N ALA A 29 17.74 11.01 -21.30
CA ALA A 29 19.00 11.35 -21.94
C ALA A 29 20.01 10.18 -22.07
N LEU A 30 19.81 9.02 -21.42
CA LEU A 30 20.79 7.92 -21.37
C LEU A 30 20.23 6.56 -21.87
N GLY A 31 19.25 6.58 -22.76
CA GLY A 31 18.51 5.38 -23.18
C GLY A 31 19.22 4.54 -24.24
N GLY A 32 19.88 3.46 -23.83
CA GLY A 32 20.17 2.32 -24.71
C GLY A 32 18.91 1.56 -25.11
N SER A 33 18.80 1.20 -26.40
CA SER A 33 17.84 0.33 -27.13
C SER A 33 16.32 0.40 -26.88
N TYR A 34 15.86 1.01 -25.80
CA TYR A 34 14.44 1.12 -25.41
C TYR A 34 13.91 2.56 -25.47
N SER A 35 14.76 3.52 -25.84
CA SER A 35 14.41 4.94 -26.04
C SER A 35 13.42 5.16 -27.18
N THR A 36 13.30 4.21 -28.11
CA THR A 36 12.40 4.25 -29.27
C THR A 36 11.02 3.64 -29.00
N ILE A 37 10.78 3.04 -27.82
CA ILE A 37 9.47 2.50 -27.49
C ILE A 37 8.59 3.64 -27.00
N GLU A 38 7.68 4.10 -27.87
CA GLU A 38 6.65 5.05 -27.47
C GLU A 38 5.83 4.46 -26.32
N LEU A 39 5.96 5.05 -25.13
CA LEU A 39 5.10 4.72 -24.01
C LEU A 39 3.66 4.98 -24.44
N LYS A 40 2.85 3.91 -24.47
CA LYS A 40 1.44 3.98 -24.86
C LYS A 40 0.77 5.10 -24.08
N LYS A 41 0.12 6.04 -24.80
CA LYS A 41 -0.63 7.13 -24.17
C LYS A 41 -1.80 6.51 -23.40
N PHE A 42 -1.67 6.49 -22.07
CA PHE A 42 -2.78 6.09 -21.21
C PHE A 42 -3.80 7.23 -21.12
N PRO A 43 -5.11 6.93 -21.15
CA PRO A 43 -6.11 7.95 -20.87
C PRO A 43 -5.88 8.51 -19.47
N LYS A 44 -5.89 9.84 -19.35
CA LYS A 44 -5.84 10.48 -18.04
C LYS A 44 -7.17 10.23 -17.32
N ALA A 45 -7.10 9.85 -16.05
CA ALA A 45 -8.29 9.70 -15.24
C ALA A 45 -9.05 11.03 -15.16
N THR A 46 -10.38 10.99 -15.29
CA THR A 46 -11.23 12.17 -15.11
C THR A 46 -11.28 12.57 -13.63
N ALA A 47 -11.64 13.82 -13.34
CA ALA A 47 -11.79 14.30 -11.97
C ALA A 47 -12.79 13.44 -11.18
N GLU A 48 -13.91 13.06 -11.81
CA GLU A 48 -14.94 12.19 -11.24
C GLU A 48 -14.39 10.80 -10.89
N GLN A 49 -13.61 10.18 -11.79
CA GLN A 49 -12.96 8.89 -11.53
C GLN A 49 -11.99 8.98 -10.35
N LEU A 50 -11.24 10.07 -10.23
CA LEU A 50 -10.33 10.30 -9.10
C LEU A 50 -11.08 10.46 -7.78
N GLU A 51 -12.19 11.19 -7.77
CA GLU A 51 -13.05 11.31 -6.58
C GLU A 51 -13.66 9.98 -6.18
N GLU A 52 -14.13 9.20 -7.14
CA GLU A 52 -14.68 7.87 -6.89
C GLU A 52 -13.63 6.95 -6.27
N ILE A 53 -12.41 6.93 -6.82
CA ILE A 53 -11.30 6.14 -6.26
C ILE A 53 -10.98 6.59 -4.83
N LYS A 54 -10.93 7.89 -4.57
CA LYS A 54 -10.70 8.42 -3.20
C LYS A 54 -11.78 7.95 -2.23
N LYS A 55 -13.05 8.07 -2.60
CA LYS A 55 -14.19 7.63 -1.77
C LYS A 55 -14.12 6.12 -1.49
N ARG A 56 -13.86 5.31 -2.53
CA ARG A 56 -13.71 3.84 -2.40
C ARG A 56 -12.57 3.47 -1.45
N ILE A 57 -11.42 4.15 -1.53
CA ILE A 57 -10.27 3.93 -0.63
C ILE A 57 -10.63 4.26 0.82
N GLN A 58 -11.29 5.40 1.07
CA GLN A 58 -11.69 5.80 2.42
C GLN A 58 -12.66 4.80 3.06
N ILE A 59 -13.67 4.34 2.31
CA ILE A 59 -14.63 3.34 2.79
C ILE A 59 -13.92 2.03 3.14
N LYS A 60 -13.07 1.52 2.23
CA LYS A 60 -12.30 0.29 2.48
C LYS A 60 -11.39 0.42 3.71
N ASN A 61 -10.70 1.55 3.87
CA ASN A 61 -9.83 1.78 5.02
C ASN A 61 -10.62 1.80 6.33
N LYS A 62 -11.81 2.42 6.35
CA LYS A 62 -12.69 2.41 7.53
C LYS A 62 -13.12 0.99 7.89
N GLN A 63 -13.57 0.21 6.91
CA GLN A 63 -13.95 -1.19 7.10
C GLN A 63 -12.77 -2.03 7.61
N ASN A 64 -11.58 -1.83 7.05
CA ASN A 64 -10.40 -2.59 7.44
C ASN A 64 -9.95 -2.27 8.86
N ARG A 65 -10.03 -0.99 9.27
CA ARG A 65 -9.76 -0.58 10.66
C ARG A 65 -10.72 -1.24 11.65
N VAL A 66 -12.02 -1.27 11.35
CA VAL A 66 -13.01 -1.93 12.21
C VAL A 66 -12.72 -3.43 12.32
N ARG A 67 -12.45 -4.10 11.19
CA ARG A 67 -12.09 -5.53 11.18
C ARG A 67 -10.81 -5.80 11.98
N GLN A 68 -9.79 -4.95 11.85
CA GLN A 68 -8.55 -5.06 12.62
C GLN A 68 -8.82 -4.90 14.12
N LEU A 69 -9.63 -3.92 14.54
CA LEU A 69 -9.97 -3.74 15.96
C LEU A 69 -10.71 -4.95 16.53
N ILE A 70 -11.68 -5.50 15.80
CA ILE A 70 -12.40 -6.71 16.22
C ILE A 70 -11.44 -7.89 16.36
N ALA A 71 -10.58 -8.13 15.37
CA ALA A 71 -9.61 -9.21 15.41
C ALA A 71 -8.65 -9.07 16.60
N THR A 72 -8.11 -7.87 16.83
CA THR A 72 -7.25 -7.58 17.98
C THR A 72 -7.98 -7.84 19.30
N LEU A 73 -9.24 -7.41 19.43
CA LEU A 73 -10.02 -7.58 20.66
C LEU A 73 -10.27 -9.06 20.96
N VAL A 74 -10.66 -9.85 19.94
CA VAL A 74 -10.86 -11.30 20.08
C VAL A 74 -9.58 -12.00 20.51
N ILE A 75 -8.44 -11.68 19.87
CA ILE A 75 -7.14 -12.26 20.24
C ILE A 75 -6.78 -11.88 21.68
N SER A 76 -6.96 -10.62 22.08
CA SER A 76 -6.68 -10.18 23.45
C SER A 76 -7.52 -10.93 24.48
N ILE A 77 -8.82 -11.15 24.24
CA ILE A 77 -9.67 -11.93 25.14
C ILE A 77 -9.16 -13.36 25.27
N LEU A 78 -8.81 -14.01 24.16
CA LEU A 78 -8.28 -15.37 24.18
C LEU A 78 -6.98 -15.47 24.98
N VAL A 79 -6.07 -14.51 24.81
CA VAL A 79 -4.80 -14.45 25.55
C VAL A 79 -5.07 -14.25 27.05
N ILE A 80 -5.95 -13.33 27.43
CA ILE A 80 -6.30 -13.08 28.83
C ILE A 80 -6.94 -14.32 29.46
N SER A 81 -7.89 -14.95 28.77
CA SER A 81 -8.54 -16.18 29.24
C SER A 81 -7.55 -17.32 29.44
N PHE A 82 -6.61 -17.48 28.51
CA PHE A 82 -5.54 -18.47 28.62
C PHE A 82 -4.60 -18.20 29.81
N LEU A 83 -4.23 -16.93 30.05
CA LEU A 83 -3.40 -16.55 31.19
C LEU A 83 -4.11 -16.82 32.52
N LEU A 84 -5.42 -16.53 32.63
CA LEU A 84 -6.22 -16.83 33.81
C LEU A 84 -6.43 -18.33 34.05
N TYR A 85 -6.35 -19.16 33.01
CA TYR A 85 -6.44 -20.62 33.16
C TYR A 85 -5.14 -21.22 33.72
N ILE A 86 -4.00 -20.65 33.35
CA ILE A 86 -2.67 -21.12 33.78
C ILE A 86 -2.30 -20.64 35.19
N PHE A 87 -2.80 -19.49 35.61
CA PHE A 87 -2.44 -18.80 36.85
C PHE A 87 -3.55 -18.91 37.89
#